data_AF-A0A7L2TXM5-F1
#
_entry.id   AF-A0A7L2TXM5-F1
#
_cell.length_a   1.000
_cell.length_b   1.000
_cell.length_c   1.000
_cell.angle_alpha   90.00
_cell.angle_beta   90.00
_cell.angle_gamma   90.00
#
_symmetry.space_group_name_H-M   'P 1'
#
loop_
_entity.id
_entity.type
_entity.pdbx_description
1 polymer ?
#
loop_
_entity_poly.entity_id
_entity_poly.type
_entity_poly.pdbx_seq_one_letter_code
_entity_poly.pdbx_strand_id
1 'polypeptide(L)'
;MRLWVCITLLSIVLCASADRPAIFRAGAFVRDAAGGAWDMWRAYRDMRKANYIGADKYFHARGNYDAARRGPGGAWAARVISDARESWQSGVSGRGHEDTRADQEANAWGRSGGTPNRYRPAGLPSKY
;
A
#
# COMPACT_ATOMS: atom_id res chain seq x y z
N MET A 1 -41.39 -35.86 -1.31
CA MET A 1 -39.95 -36.16 -1.34
C MET A 1 -39.09 -35.22 -2.21
N ARG A 2 -39.65 -34.17 -2.85
CA ARG A 2 -38.89 -33.32 -3.80
C ARG A 2 -38.42 -31.97 -3.22
N LEU A 3 -39.13 -31.39 -2.26
CA LEU A 3 -38.80 -30.06 -1.71
C LEU A 3 -37.58 -30.07 -0.78
N TRP A 4 -37.49 -31.05 0.12
CA TRP A 4 -36.37 -31.17 1.07
C TRP A 4 -35.02 -31.41 0.39
N VAL A 5 -35.02 -32.14 -0.74
CA VAL A 5 -33.82 -32.36 -1.57
C VAL A 5 -33.40 -31.06 -2.26
N CYS A 6 -34.35 -30.25 -2.74
CA CYS A 6 -34.05 -28.93 -3.30
C CYS A 6 -33.49 -27.99 -2.24
N ILE A 7 -34.06 -27.96 -1.03
CA ILE A 7 -33.61 -27.12 0.07
C ILE A 7 -32.19 -27.54 0.50
N THR A 8 -31.92 -28.83 0.68
CA THR A 8 -30.57 -29.29 1.06
C THR A 8 -29.52 -29.00 -0.01
N LEU A 9 -29.85 -29.19 -1.29
CA LEU A 9 -28.95 -28.83 -2.39
C LEU A 9 -28.69 -27.33 -2.48
N LEU A 10 -29.73 -26.49 -2.34
CA LEU A 10 -29.58 -25.03 -2.31
C LEU A 10 -28.73 -24.57 -1.12
N SER A 11 -28.93 -25.15 0.05
CA SER A 11 -28.14 -24.83 1.26
C SER A 11 -26.67 -25.21 1.10
N ILE A 12 -26.37 -26.37 0.50
CA ILE A 12 -24.98 -26.80 0.23
C ILE A 12 -24.34 -25.88 -0.81
N VAL A 13 -25.05 -25.49 -1.87
CA VAL A 13 -24.57 -24.52 -2.86
C VAL A 13 -24.33 -23.15 -2.24
N LEU A 14 -25.24 -22.67 -1.39
CA LEU A 14 -25.10 -21.41 -0.66
C LEU A 14 -23.90 -21.42 0.28
N CYS A 15 -23.74 -22.45 1.12
CA CYS A 15 -22.58 -22.58 2.03
C CYS A 15 -21.26 -22.71 1.25
N ALA A 16 -21.21 -23.55 0.22
CA ALA A 16 -20.01 -23.68 -0.63
C ALA A 16 -19.73 -22.41 -1.45
N SER A 17 -20.75 -21.59 -1.76
CA SER A 17 -20.58 -20.28 -2.39
C SER A 17 -20.18 -19.18 -1.40
N ALA A 18 -20.40 -19.38 -0.10
CA ALA A 18 -20.00 -18.46 0.97
C ALA A 18 -18.57 -18.70 1.48
N ASP A 19 -18.03 -19.93 1.38
CA ASP A 19 -16.65 -20.25 1.75
C ASP A 19 -15.61 -19.89 0.66
N ARG A 20 -15.98 -20.00 -0.62
CA ARG A 20 -15.16 -19.57 -1.76
C ARG A 20 -14.71 -18.10 -1.70
N PRO A 21 -15.56 -17.11 -1.37
CA PRO A 21 -15.15 -15.71 -1.33
C PRO A 21 -14.13 -15.41 -0.23
N ALA A 22 -14.06 -16.16 0.86
CA ALA A 22 -13.03 -15.95 1.88
C ALA A 22 -11.64 -16.29 1.35
N ILE A 23 -11.48 -17.45 0.68
CA ILE A 23 -10.20 -17.87 0.08
C ILE A 23 -9.79 -16.93 -1.06
N PHE A 24 -10.74 -16.53 -1.93
CA PHE A 24 -10.45 -15.57 -3.00
C PHE A 24 -10.10 -14.18 -2.46
N ARG A 25 -10.76 -13.71 -1.39
CA ARG A 25 -10.42 -12.43 -0.73
C ARG A 25 -9.05 -12.49 -0.05
N ALA A 26 -8.71 -13.60 0.61
CA ALA A 26 -7.40 -13.81 1.19
C ALA A 26 -6.30 -13.85 0.11
N GLY A 27 -6.53 -14.57 -0.99
CA GLY A 27 -5.62 -14.60 -2.14
C GLY A 27 -5.43 -13.22 -2.78
N ALA A 28 -6.52 -12.45 -2.96
CA ALA A 28 -6.46 -11.09 -3.46
C ALA A 28 -5.66 -10.18 -2.51
N PHE A 29 -5.91 -10.24 -1.20
CA PHE A 29 -5.17 -9.48 -0.20
C PHE A 29 -3.67 -9.76 -0.26
N VAL A 30 -3.25 -11.03 -0.31
CA VAL A 30 -1.83 -11.42 -0.39
C VAL A 30 -1.19 -10.90 -1.68
N ARG A 31 -1.89 -11.04 -2.81
CA ARG A 31 -1.42 -10.51 -4.10
C ARG A 31 -1.26 -8.99 -4.06
N ASP A 32 -2.24 -8.28 -3.50
CA ASP A 32 -2.21 -6.82 -3.39
C ASP A 32 -1.06 -6.39 -2.46
N ALA A 33 -0.83 -7.10 -1.35
CA ALA A 33 0.25 -6.83 -0.40
C ALA A 33 1.64 -7.06 -1.02
N ALA A 34 1.85 -8.17 -1.72
CA ALA A 34 3.11 -8.43 -2.44
C ALA A 34 3.38 -7.36 -3.51
N GLY A 35 2.34 -6.97 -4.25
CA GLY A 35 2.43 -5.88 -5.21
C GLY A 35 2.72 -4.53 -4.56
N GLY A 36 2.07 -4.23 -3.42
CA GLY A 36 2.27 -2.99 -2.69
C GLY A 36 3.68 -2.87 -2.12
N ALA A 37 4.22 -3.97 -1.60
CA ALA A 37 5.61 -4.03 -1.16
C ALA A 37 6.60 -3.74 -2.32
N TRP A 38 6.32 -4.28 -3.51
CA TRP A 38 7.12 -3.99 -4.70
C TRP A 38 7.04 -2.52 -5.12
N ASP A 39 5.87 -1.90 -5.06
CA ASP A 39 5.71 -0.47 -5.37
C ASP A 39 6.45 0.42 -4.37
N MET A 40 6.41 0.08 -3.07
CA MET A 40 7.17 0.77 -2.03
C MET A 40 8.68 0.68 -2.29
N TRP A 41 9.17 -0.52 -2.64
CA TRP A 41 10.58 -0.71 -3.01
C TRP A 41 10.96 0.05 -4.29
N ARG A 42 10.10 0.07 -5.31
CA ARG A 42 10.31 0.85 -6.53
C ARG A 42 10.41 2.34 -6.21
N ALA A 43 9.54 2.87 -5.35
CA ALA A 43 9.62 4.26 -4.90
C ALA A 43 10.93 4.58 -4.17
N TYR A 44 11.38 3.70 -3.28
CA TYR A 44 12.69 3.82 -2.64
C TYR A 44 13.84 3.80 -3.66
N ARG A 45 13.82 2.88 -4.62
CA ARG A 45 14.87 2.80 -5.66
C ARG A 45 14.91 4.03 -6.56
N ASP A 46 13.76 4.52 -6.97
CA ASP A 46 13.68 5.73 -7.78
C ASP A 46 14.12 6.96 -7.00
N MET A 47 13.78 7.08 -5.72
CA MET A 47 14.30 8.12 -4.84
C MET A 47 15.83 8.12 -4.80
N ARG A 48 16.43 6.93 -4.60
CA ARG A 48 17.89 6.74 -4.60
C ARG A 48 18.51 7.06 -5.95
N LYS A 49 17.86 6.66 -7.05
CA LYS A 49 18.35 6.90 -8.42
C LYS A 49 18.18 8.36 -8.87
N ALA A 50 17.12 9.02 -8.42
CA ALA A 50 16.87 10.44 -8.69
C ALA A 50 17.91 11.30 -7.99
N ASN A 51 18.31 10.92 -6.77
CA ASN A 51 19.26 11.66 -5.93
C ASN A 51 18.95 13.17 -5.94
N TYR A 52 17.66 13.50 -5.79
CA TYR A 52 17.14 14.84 -6.03
C TYR A 52 16.75 15.50 -4.71
N ILE A 53 17.31 16.68 -4.44
CA ILE A 53 17.07 17.43 -3.20
C ILE A 53 15.60 17.83 -3.13
N GLY A 54 14.96 17.61 -1.98
CA GLY A 54 13.56 17.96 -1.75
C GLY A 54 12.52 16.98 -2.35
N ALA A 55 12.94 15.89 -2.98
CA ALA A 55 12.02 14.92 -3.59
C ALA A 55 11.59 13.77 -2.65
N ASP A 56 12.14 13.67 -1.45
CA ASP A 56 11.87 12.55 -0.52
C ASP A 56 10.36 12.37 -0.27
N LYS A 57 9.65 13.45 0.09
CA LYS A 57 8.19 13.43 0.33
C LYS A 57 7.36 13.04 -0.90
N TYR A 58 7.83 13.38 -2.10
CA TYR A 58 7.22 12.90 -3.34
C TYR A 58 7.29 11.38 -3.46
N PHE A 59 8.46 10.79 -3.20
CA PHE A 59 8.61 9.34 -3.30
C PHE A 59 7.88 8.60 -2.18
N HIS A 60 7.78 9.18 -0.98
CA HIS A 60 6.91 8.70 0.10
C HIS A 60 5.45 8.63 -0.32
N ALA A 61 4.91 9.73 -0.83
CA ALA A 61 3.53 9.81 -1.29
C ALA A 61 3.29 8.89 -2.50
N ARG A 62 4.19 8.86 -3.47
CA ARG A 62 4.06 8.03 -4.68
C ARG A 62 4.08 6.54 -4.37
N GLY A 63 5.00 6.08 -3.53
CA GLY A 63 5.05 4.67 -3.12
C GLY A 63 3.77 4.23 -2.42
N ASN A 64 3.27 5.04 -1.48
CA ASN A 64 2.03 4.77 -0.78
C ASN A 64 0.79 4.82 -1.69
N TYR A 65 0.77 5.77 -2.63
CA TYR A 65 -0.30 5.91 -3.63
C TYR A 65 -0.38 4.70 -4.57
N ASP A 66 0.76 4.30 -5.14
CA ASP A 66 0.84 3.13 -6.03
C ASP A 66 0.42 1.85 -5.30
N ALA A 67 0.93 1.64 -4.08
CA ALA A 67 0.62 0.47 -3.28
C ALA A 67 -0.85 0.43 -2.86
N ALA A 68 -1.43 1.54 -2.38
CA ALA A 68 -2.83 1.60 -1.96
C ALA A 68 -3.80 1.35 -3.11
N ARG A 69 -3.46 1.76 -4.33
CA ARG A 69 -4.26 1.52 -5.54
C ARG A 69 -4.38 0.05 -5.94
N ARG A 70 -3.56 -0.84 -5.37
CA ARG A 70 -3.71 -2.28 -5.58
C ARG A 70 -4.89 -2.87 -4.84
N GLY A 71 -5.30 -2.25 -3.72
CA GLY A 71 -6.37 -2.76 -2.86
C GLY A 71 -5.95 -2.82 -1.39
N PRO A 72 -6.79 -3.44 -0.52
CA PRO A 72 -6.58 -3.44 0.93
C PRO A 72 -5.23 -4.02 1.36
N GLY A 73 -4.75 -5.07 0.68
CA GLY A 73 -3.44 -5.66 0.98
C GLY A 73 -2.28 -4.73 0.65
N GLY A 74 -2.38 -3.98 -0.46
CA GLY A 74 -1.37 -3.01 -0.85
C GLY A 74 -1.34 -1.81 0.09
N ALA A 75 -2.50 -1.30 0.51
CA ALA A 75 -2.60 -0.25 1.53
C ALA A 75 -2.03 -0.69 2.88
N TRP A 76 -2.27 -1.95 3.27
CA TRP A 76 -1.67 -2.56 4.46
C TRP A 76 -0.15 -2.64 4.36
N ALA A 77 0.38 -3.15 3.25
CA ALA A 77 1.82 -3.26 3.03
C ALA A 77 2.50 -1.88 3.07
N ALA A 78 1.89 -0.87 2.44
CA ALA A 78 2.36 0.50 2.46
C ALA A 78 2.49 1.06 3.88
N ARG A 79 1.47 0.84 4.72
CA ARG A 79 1.49 1.26 6.13
C ARG A 79 2.63 0.57 6.90
N VAL A 80 2.70 -0.76 6.86
CA VAL A 80 3.71 -1.54 7.60
C VAL A 80 5.12 -1.13 7.22
N ILE A 81 5.40 -0.95 5.93
CA ILE A 81 6.73 -0.55 5.44
C ILE A 81 7.06 0.89 5.83
N SER A 82 6.08 1.81 5.76
CA SER A 82 6.26 3.19 6.22
C SER A 82 6.60 3.26 7.71
N ASP A 83 5.87 2.54 8.56
CA ASP A 83 6.07 2.54 10.02
C ASP A 83 7.42 1.89 10.40
N ALA A 84 7.82 0.84 9.68
CA ALA A 84 9.12 0.21 9.84
C ALA A 84 10.28 1.15 9.45
N ARG A 85 10.14 1.89 8.33
CA ARG A 85 11.14 2.88 7.91
C ARG A 85 11.27 4.00 8.93
N GLU A 86 10.15 4.53 9.44
CA GLU A 86 10.16 5.54 10.49
C GLU A 86 10.88 5.06 11.75
N SER A 87 10.54 3.86 12.22
CA SER A 87 11.14 3.27 13.43
C SER A 87 12.66 3.14 13.31
N TRP A 88 13.14 2.71 12.14
CA TRP A 88 14.57 2.69 11.84
C TRP A 88 15.19 4.09 11.86
N GLN A 89 14.47 5.09 11.34
CA GLN A 89 15.00 6.43 11.19
C GLN A 89 15.12 7.20 12.50
N SER A 90 14.12 7.07 13.36
CA SER A 90 14.06 7.72 14.67
C SER A 90 14.96 7.02 15.70
N GLY A 91 15.03 5.69 15.69
CA GLY A 91 15.79 4.93 16.69
C GLY A 91 17.25 4.66 16.33
N VAL A 92 17.57 4.49 15.04
CA VAL A 92 18.89 4.00 14.60
C VAL A 92 19.67 5.06 13.84
N SER A 93 19.03 5.75 12.88
CA SER A 93 19.74 6.72 12.02
C SER A 93 19.87 8.13 12.59
N GLY A 94 19.17 8.43 13.69
CA GLY A 94 19.26 9.73 14.38
C GLY A 94 18.54 10.90 13.71
N ARG A 95 17.41 10.67 13.02
CA ARG A 95 16.60 11.77 12.43
C ARG A 95 15.73 12.49 13.47
N GLY A 96 15.48 13.78 13.23
CA GLY A 96 14.62 14.61 14.10
C GLY A 96 13.12 14.32 13.96
N HIS A 97 12.34 14.63 15.00
CA HIS A 97 10.90 14.36 15.07
C HIS A 97 10.05 15.10 14.02
N GLU A 98 10.46 16.30 13.61
CA GLU A 98 9.71 17.08 12.60
C GLU A 98 9.78 16.45 11.21
N ASP A 99 10.96 15.93 10.83
CA ASP A 99 11.16 15.20 9.58
C ASP A 99 10.27 13.95 9.55
N THR A 100 10.24 13.22 10.67
CA THR A 100 9.38 12.04 10.86
C THR A 100 7.90 12.36 10.66
N ARG A 101 7.39 13.45 11.28
CA ARG A 101 5.98 13.85 11.13
C ARG A 101 5.62 14.18 9.68
N ALA A 102 6.50 14.91 9.00
CA ALA A 102 6.25 15.31 7.63
C ALA A 102 6.36 14.12 6.65
N ASP A 103 7.19 13.11 6.94
CA ASP A 103 7.24 11.87 6.16
C ASP A 103 5.95 11.05 6.35
N GLN A 104 5.43 10.98 7.58
CA GLN A 104 4.16 10.31 7.86
C GLN A 104 2.95 11.01 7.19
N GLU A 105 2.96 12.33 7.14
CA GLU A 105 1.94 13.10 6.42
C GLU A 105 1.95 12.77 4.92
N ALA A 106 3.13 12.76 4.28
CA ALA A 106 3.25 12.39 2.87
C ALA A 106 2.85 10.93 2.61
N ASN A 107 3.23 10.00 3.50
CA ASN A 107 2.80 8.61 3.43
C ASN A 107 1.26 8.49 3.47
N ALA A 108 0.63 9.17 4.44
CA ALA A 108 -0.82 9.14 4.62
C ALA A 108 -1.55 9.78 3.44
N TRP A 109 -1.05 10.91 2.92
CA TRP A 109 -1.62 11.58 1.74
C TRP A 109 -1.64 10.66 0.52
N GLY A 110 -0.52 10.00 0.21
CA GLY A 110 -0.46 9.06 -0.90
C GLY A 110 -1.41 7.88 -0.69
N ARG A 111 -1.38 7.29 0.51
CA ARG A 111 -2.17 6.09 0.85
C ARG A 111 -3.67 6.35 0.85
N SER A 112 -4.11 7.59 1.10
CA SER A 112 -5.52 8.01 1.01
C SER A 112 -5.98 8.32 -0.42
N GLY A 113 -5.10 8.21 -1.42
CA GLY A 113 -5.41 8.50 -2.81
C GLY A 113 -5.13 9.95 -3.22
N GLY A 114 -4.52 10.75 -2.34
CA GLY A 114 -4.04 12.08 -2.67
C GLY A 114 -2.97 12.05 -3.75
N THR A 115 -2.96 13.07 -4.62
CA THR A 115 -2.03 13.14 -5.75
C THR A 115 -0.58 13.32 -5.26
N PRO A 116 0.37 12.42 -5.58
CA PRO A 116 1.76 12.56 -5.11
C PRO A 116 2.45 13.84 -5.57
N ASN A 117 2.00 14.40 -6.71
CA ASN A 117 2.52 15.64 -7.27
C ASN A 117 2.39 16.86 -6.35
N ARG A 118 1.57 16.77 -5.28
CA ARG A 118 1.56 17.76 -4.19
C ARG A 118 2.96 18.03 -3.62
N TYR A 119 3.83 17.02 -3.57
CA TYR A 119 5.19 17.13 -3.05
C TYR A 119 6.26 17.12 -4.14
N ARG A 120 5.89 17.15 -5.42
CA ARG A 120 6.87 17.07 -6.52
C ARG A 120 7.67 18.38 -6.58
N PRO A 121 9.01 18.34 -6.40
CA PRO A 121 9.82 19.54 -6.56
C PRO A 121 9.96 19.91 -8.03
N ALA A 122 10.07 21.21 -8.30
CA ALA A 122 10.36 21.71 -9.63
C ALA A 122 11.65 21.09 -10.17
N GLY A 123 11.64 20.65 -11.43
CA GLY A 123 12.79 20.04 -12.09
C GLY A 123 12.98 18.54 -11.86
N LEU A 124 12.19 17.89 -11.01
CA LEU A 124 12.26 16.42 -10.88
C LEU A 124 11.94 15.76 -12.24
N PRO A 125 12.84 14.92 -12.81
CA PRO A 125 12.63 14.32 -14.13
C PRO A 125 11.29 13.59 -14.23
N SER A 126 10.55 13.82 -15.32
CA SER A 126 9.18 13.32 -15.53
C SER A 126 9.03 11.80 -15.54
N LYS A 127 10.12 11.06 -15.72
CA LYS A 127 10.13 9.59 -15.60
C LYS A 127 9.85 9.09 -14.18
N TYR A 128 10.01 9.95 -13.18
CA TYR A 128 9.72 9.68 -11.78
C TYR A 128 8.36 10.20 -11.41
#